data_AF-A0A246BE23-F1
#
_entry.id   AF-A0A246BE23-F1
#
_cell.length_a   1.000
_cell.length_b   1.000
_cell.length_c   1.000
_cell.angle_alpha   90.00
_cell.angle_beta   90.00
_cell.angle_gamma   90.00
#
_symmetry.space_group_name_H-M   'P 1'
#
loop_
_entity.id
_entity.type
_entity.pdbx_description
1 polymer ?
#
loop_
_entity_poly.entity_id
_entity_poly.type
_entity_poly.pdbx_seq_one_letter_code
_entity_poly.pdbx_strand_id
1 'polypeptide(L)'
;MTLHVTARGTPAAVLCGRPFPGARPLALAAVAYLHHEGPATLDTLAGALLDLPAGDARGPARIRAALTDLTDLTGTDTLTVTRRRAVTLGPDWTVSTDLDRPGPDPFTELYGEWITRLAR
;
A
#
# COMPACT_ATOMS: atom_id res chain seq x y z
N MET A 1 14.86 -4.05 5.95
CA MET A 1 13.66 -4.20 6.79
C MET A 1 12.67 -5.10 6.07
N THR A 2 12.13 -6.13 6.71
CA THR A 2 11.19 -7.07 6.07
C THR A 2 9.77 -6.77 6.49
N LEU A 3 8.86 -6.66 5.52
CA LEU A 3 7.43 -6.43 5.75
C LEU A 3 6.62 -7.48 5.00
N HIS A 4 5.78 -8.19 5.74
CA HIS A 4 4.78 -9.05 5.15
C HIS A 4 3.41 -8.38 5.27
N VAL A 5 2.72 -8.24 4.15
CA VAL A 5 1.35 -7.70 4.09
C VAL A 5 0.38 -8.84 3.83
N THR A 6 -0.59 -9.00 4.72
CA THR A 6 -1.75 -9.88 4.49
C THR A 6 -2.80 -9.05 3.76
N ALA A 7 -2.89 -9.26 2.45
CA ALA A 7 -3.82 -8.57 1.57
C ALA A 7 -5.17 -9.27 1.47
N ARG A 8 -5.23 -10.59 1.68
CA ARG A 8 -6.50 -11.34 1.63
C ARG A 8 -7.27 -11.19 2.94
N GLY A 9 -8.53 -10.80 2.85
CA GLY A 9 -9.41 -10.63 4.02
C GLY A 9 -9.12 -9.33 4.79
N THR A 10 -8.85 -9.42 6.10
CA THR A 10 -8.61 -8.24 6.94
C THR A 10 -7.14 -7.80 6.80
N PRO A 11 -6.87 -6.56 6.34
CA PRO A 11 -5.52 -6.04 6.21
C PRO A 11 -4.74 -6.17 7.53
N ALA A 12 -3.59 -6.84 7.46
CA ALA A 12 -2.67 -6.98 8.57
C ALA A 12 -1.23 -6.93 8.06
N ALA A 13 -0.30 -6.64 8.98
CA ALA A 13 1.11 -6.58 8.66
C ALA A 13 1.96 -7.28 9.73
N VAL A 14 3.07 -7.86 9.26
CA VAL A 14 4.13 -8.41 10.10
C VAL A 14 5.43 -7.73 9.70
N LEU A 15 6.07 -7.05 10.64
CA LEU A 15 7.30 -6.29 10.44
C LEU A 15 8.45 -7.01 11.16
N CYS A 16 9.49 -7.40 10.43
CA CYS A 16 10.63 -8.15 10.95
C CYS A 16 10.22 -9.40 11.75
N GLY A 17 9.20 -10.12 11.27
CA GLY A 17 8.67 -11.34 11.89
C GLY A 17 7.75 -11.12 13.10
N ARG A 18 7.42 -9.87 13.46
CA ARG A 18 6.51 -9.54 14.57
C ARG A 18 5.22 -8.90 14.06
N PRO A 19 4.06 -9.14 14.69
CA PRO A 19 2.84 -8.42 14.36
C PRO A 19 3.08 -6.91 14.41
N PHE A 20 2.59 -6.20 13.40
CA PHE A 20 2.75 -4.76 13.27
C PHE A 20 1.39 -4.05 13.36
N PRO A 21 0.80 -3.98 14.56
CA PRO A 21 -0.45 -3.28 14.78
C PRO A 21 -0.25 -1.77 14.62
N GLY A 22 -1.21 -1.09 13.98
CA GLY A 22 -1.20 0.38 13.84
C GLY A 22 -0.97 0.88 12.41
N ALA A 23 -0.47 0.04 11.51
CA ALA A 23 -0.42 0.39 10.10
C ALA A 23 -1.84 0.56 9.54
N ARG A 24 -2.10 1.71 8.89
CA ARG A 24 -3.39 1.95 8.24
C ARG A 24 -3.56 0.98 7.08
N PRO A 25 -4.75 0.35 6.92
CA PRO A 25 -5.07 -0.47 5.75
C PRO A 25 -4.70 0.18 4.41
N LEU A 26 -4.95 1.49 4.26
CA LEU A 26 -4.61 2.23 3.05
C LEU A 26 -3.10 2.27 2.76
N ALA A 27 -2.27 2.35 3.80
CA ALA A 27 -0.80 2.34 3.66
C ALA A 27 -0.33 0.94 3.23
N LEU A 28 -0.89 -0.11 3.83
CA LEU A 28 -0.59 -1.50 3.47
C LEU A 28 -1.02 -1.80 2.03
N ALA A 29 -2.16 -1.26 1.59
CA ALA A 29 -2.64 -1.36 0.21
C ALA A 29 -1.72 -0.67 -0.78
N ALA A 30 -1.26 0.56 -0.46
CA ALA A 30 -0.30 1.26 -1.30
C ALA A 30 1.04 0.50 -1.39
N VAL A 31 1.52 -0.08 -0.29
CA VAL A 31 2.74 -0.89 -0.29
C VAL A 31 2.56 -2.18 -1.13
N ALA A 32 1.44 -2.88 -0.96
CA ALA A 32 1.13 -4.07 -1.74
C ALA A 32 1.00 -3.75 -3.25
N TYR A 33 0.32 -2.65 -3.59
CA TYR A 33 0.23 -2.15 -4.96
C TYR A 33 1.63 -1.94 -5.54
N LEU A 34 2.49 -1.17 -4.85
CA LEU A 34 3.83 -0.84 -5.33
C LEU A 34 4.74 -2.06 -5.46
N HIS A 35 4.50 -3.10 -4.66
CA HIS A 35 5.22 -4.36 -4.75
C HIS A 35 4.86 -5.15 -6.03
N HIS A 36 3.58 -5.21 -6.38
CA HIS A 36 3.08 -6.01 -7.51
C HIS A 36 3.11 -5.25 -8.85
N GLU A 37 2.68 -3.99 -8.86
CA GLU A 37 2.58 -3.17 -10.06
C GLU A 37 3.84 -2.35 -10.35
N GLY A 38 4.69 -2.18 -9.33
CA GLY A 38 5.86 -1.32 -9.40
C GLY A 38 5.53 0.17 -9.16
N PRO A 39 6.45 1.08 -9.55
CA PRO A 39 6.35 2.50 -9.21
C PRO A 39 5.12 3.20 -9.77
N ALA A 40 4.43 3.99 -8.95
CA ALA A 40 3.20 4.68 -9.31
C ALA A 40 3.15 6.12 -8.77
N THR A 41 2.38 7.01 -9.39
CA THR A 41 2.11 8.34 -8.80
C THR A 41 1.08 8.22 -7.67
N LEU A 42 1.01 9.23 -6.80
CA LEU A 42 -0.05 9.29 -5.78
C LEU A 42 -1.45 9.33 -6.40
N ASP A 43 -1.60 9.91 -7.59
CA ASP A 43 -2.86 9.92 -8.35
C ASP A 43 -3.23 8.52 -8.85
N THR A 44 -2.26 7.76 -9.39
CA THR A 44 -2.47 6.38 -9.82
C THR A 44 -2.88 5.50 -8.63
N LEU A 45 -2.19 5.63 -7.50
CA LEU A 45 -2.55 4.91 -6.27
C LEU A 45 -3.94 5.31 -5.77
N ALA A 46 -4.28 6.59 -5.80
CA ALA A 46 -5.59 7.07 -5.38
C ALA A 46 -6.71 6.53 -6.26
N GLY A 47 -6.52 6.55 -7.59
CA GLY A 47 -7.49 6.00 -8.53
C GLY A 47 -7.67 4.49 -8.36
N ALA A 48 -6.58 3.77 -8.09
CA ALA A 48 -6.63 2.33 -7.87
C ALA A 48 -7.25 1.93 -6.52
N LEU A 49 -7.05 2.72 -5.46
CA LEU A 49 -7.34 2.28 -4.08
C LEU A 49 -8.56 2.94 -3.43
N LEU A 50 -9.00 4.10 -3.90
CA LEU A 50 -10.01 4.91 -3.20
C LEU A 50 -11.32 5.09 -3.96
N ASP A 51 -11.43 4.58 -5.20
CA ASP A 51 -12.60 4.77 -6.08
C ASP A 51 -13.07 6.23 -6.13
N LEU A 52 -12.11 7.15 -6.13
CA LEU A 52 -12.37 8.58 -6.22
C LEU A 52 -12.42 9.00 -7.69
N PRO A 53 -13.23 10.02 -8.03
CA PRO A 53 -13.20 10.61 -9.36
C PRO A 53 -11.77 11.03 -9.76
N ALA A 54 -11.40 10.74 -11.01
CA ALA A 54 -10.09 11.12 -11.53
C ALA A 54 -9.86 12.64 -11.35
N GLY A 55 -8.72 13.00 -10.76
CA GLY A 55 -8.37 14.39 -10.49
C GLY A 55 -8.87 14.95 -9.13
N ASP A 56 -9.54 14.16 -8.29
CA ASP A 56 -9.84 14.57 -6.92
C ASP A 56 -8.55 14.61 -6.07
N ALA A 57 -8.13 15.82 -5.69
CA ALA A 57 -6.94 16.06 -4.88
C ALA A 57 -6.97 15.40 -3.50
N ARG A 58 -8.14 15.01 -2.99
CA ARG A 58 -8.29 14.30 -1.71
C ARG A 58 -7.65 12.91 -1.75
N GLY A 59 -7.68 12.25 -2.90
CA GLY A 59 -7.12 10.92 -3.08
C GLY A 59 -5.60 10.89 -2.83
N PRO A 60 -4.81 11.64 -3.62
CA PRO A 60 -3.37 11.76 -3.41
C PRO A 60 -3.00 12.24 -2.00
N ALA A 61 -3.79 13.14 -1.40
CA ALA A 61 -3.56 13.61 -0.05
C ALA A 61 -3.76 12.50 1.00
N ARG A 62 -4.82 11.68 0.87
CA ARG A 62 -5.07 10.51 1.74
C ARG A 62 -3.98 9.46 1.61
N ILE A 63 -3.56 9.15 0.38
CA ILE A 63 -2.45 8.22 0.11
C ILE A 63 -1.17 8.74 0.76
N ARG A 64 -0.83 10.02 0.55
CA ARG A 64 0.34 10.64 1.18
C ARG A 64 0.30 10.54 2.70
N ALA A 65 -0.82 10.91 3.32
CA ALA A 65 -0.97 10.85 4.77
C ALA A 65 -0.78 9.43 5.30
N ALA A 66 -1.40 8.43 4.68
CA ALA A 66 -1.25 7.03 5.09
C ALA A 66 0.20 6.53 4.97
N LEU A 67 0.92 6.95 3.94
CA LEU A 67 2.32 6.59 3.74
C LEU A 67 3.26 7.32 4.73
N THR A 68 2.98 8.59 5.04
CA THR A 68 3.70 9.33 6.09
C THR A 68 3.52 8.67 7.46
N ASP A 69 2.29 8.28 7.81
CA ASP A 69 2.02 7.56 9.07
C ASP A 69 2.84 6.26 9.14
N LEU A 70 3.00 5.55 8.02
CA LEU A 70 3.80 4.33 7.96
C LEU A 70 5.29 4.60 8.16
N THR A 71 5.83 5.68 7.55
CA THR A 71 7.20 6.13 7.80
C THR A 71 7.39 6.48 9.28
N ASP A 72 6.45 7.21 9.89
CA ASP A 72 6.53 7.62 11.29
C ASP A 72 6.52 6.41 12.23
N LEU A 73 5.68 5.39 11.95
CA LEU A 73 5.62 4.17 12.74
C LEU A 73 6.87 3.29 12.61
N THR A 74 7.55 3.33 11.47
CA THR A 74 8.69 2.45 11.16
C THR A 74 10.03 3.12 11.38
N GLY A 75 10.04 4.46 11.57
CA GLY A 75 11.24 5.28 11.69
C GLY A 75 12.13 5.26 10.45
N THR A 76 11.60 4.76 9.32
CA THR A 76 12.35 4.53 8.09
C THR A 76 11.51 4.93 6.90
N ASP A 77 12.13 5.59 5.92
CA ASP A 77 11.46 5.90 4.66
C ASP A 77 11.03 4.60 3.97
N THR A 78 9.73 4.31 4.02
CA THR A 78 9.15 3.14 3.34
C THR A 78 9.12 3.34 1.82
N LEU A 79 9.25 4.59 1.38
CA LEU A 79 9.14 4.98 -0.01
C LEU A 79 10.29 5.87 -0.46
N THR A 80 10.66 5.72 -1.73
CA THR A 80 11.54 6.64 -2.43
C THR A 80 10.76 7.34 -3.53
N VAL A 81 10.96 8.65 -3.68
CA VAL A 81 10.38 9.42 -4.80
C VAL A 81 11.35 9.40 -5.98
N THR A 82 10.87 8.95 -7.13
CA THR A 82 11.65 8.96 -8.38
C THR A 82 11.59 10.33 -9.06
N ARG A 83 12.49 10.55 -10.05
CA ARG A 83 12.54 11.80 -10.84
C ARG A 83 11.22 12.18 -11.53
N ARG A 84 10.28 11.22 -11.72
CA ARG A 84 8.96 11.43 -12.35
C ARG A 84 7.82 11.64 -11.33
N ARG A 85 8.13 11.92 -10.06
CA ARG A 85 7.15 12.01 -8.96
C ARG A 85 6.37 10.71 -8.69
N ALA A 86 6.79 9.59 -9.28
CA ALA A 86 6.30 8.28 -8.88
C ALA A 86 6.97 7.88 -7.57
N VAL A 87 6.20 7.28 -6.67
CA VAL A 87 6.69 6.62 -5.47
C VAL A 87 7.03 5.17 -5.80
N THR A 88 8.11 4.68 -5.19
CA THR A 88 8.52 3.28 -5.22
C THR A 88 8.85 2.85 -3.79
N LEU A 89 8.88 1.54 -3.53
CA LEU A 89 9.37 1.01 -2.26
C LEU A 89 10.84 1.40 -2.05
N GLY A 90 11.19 1.73 -0.81
CA GLY A 90 12.58 2.02 -0.41
C GLY A 90 13.49 0.82 -0.68
N PRO A 91 14.75 1.02 -1.09
CA PRO A 91 15.67 -0.07 -1.44
C PRO A 91 15.98 -1.01 -0.26
N ASP A 92 15.87 -0.50 0.97
CA ASP A 92 16.10 -1.27 2.18
C ASP A 92 14.90 -2.14 2.58
N TRP A 93 13.77 -2.04 1.86
CA TRP A 93 12.57 -2.81 2.16
C TRP A 93 12.49 -4.08 1.33
N THR A 94 12.30 -5.19 2.03
CA THR A 94 11.90 -6.45 1.43
C THR A 94 10.43 -6.67 1.77
N VAL A 95 9.56 -6.42 0.79
CA VAL A 95 8.11 -6.62 0.92
C VAL A 95 7.75 -8.00 0.40
N SER A 96 6.83 -8.67 1.08
CA SER A 96 6.18 -9.88 0.62
C SER A 96 4.68 -9.78 0.91
N THR A 97 3.88 -10.51 0.15
CA THR A 97 2.43 -10.54 0.35
C THR A 97 1.90 -11.97 0.35
N ASP A 98 0.74 -12.20 0.93
CA ASP A 98 0.00 -13.48 0.80
C ASP A 98 -0.57 -13.70 -0.62
N LEU A 99 -0.43 -12.71 -1.51
CA LEU A 99 -0.73 -12.81 -2.94
C LEU A 99 0.39 -13.47 -3.74
N ASP A 100 1.62 -13.50 -3.19
CA ASP A 100 2.77 -14.21 -3.79
C ASP A 100 2.53 -15.73 -3.81
N ARG A 101 1.52 -16.21 -3.07
CA ARG A 101 1.13 -17.61 -2.97
C ARG A 101 0.01 -17.96 -3.98
N PRO A 102 0.02 -19.17 -4.55
CA PRO A 102 -1.01 -19.61 -5.48
C PRO A 102 -2.41 -19.54 -4.83
N GLY A 103 -3.35 -18.92 -5.54
CA GLY A 103 -4.75 -18.74 -5.13
C GLY A 103 -5.56 -18.03 -6.23
N PRO A 104 -6.87 -17.77 -6.01
CA PRO A 104 -7.70 -17.00 -6.93
C PRO A 104 -7.07 -15.63 -7.24
N ASP A 105 -7.40 -15.09 -8.42
CA ASP A 105 -6.78 -13.90 -9.03
C ASP A 105 -6.62 -12.75 -8.01
N PRO A 106 -5.37 -12.42 -7.63
CA PRO A 106 -5.07 -11.53 -6.52
C PRO A 106 -5.62 -10.11 -6.73
N PHE A 107 -5.84 -9.71 -7.99
CA PHE A 107 -6.34 -8.38 -8.33
C PHE A 107 -7.80 -8.18 -7.92
N THR A 108 -8.65 -9.19 -8.10
CA THR A 108 -10.08 -9.06 -7.72
C THR A 108 -10.25 -9.01 -6.20
N GLU A 109 -9.40 -9.73 -5.45
CA GLU A 109 -9.39 -9.74 -3.99
C GLU A 109 -8.80 -8.46 -3.37
N LEU A 110 -7.70 -7.93 -3.94
CA LEU A 110 -7.07 -6.68 -3.48
C LEU A 110 -7.97 -5.48 -3.66
N TYR A 111 -8.60 -5.34 -4.83
CA TYR A 111 -9.33 -4.14 -5.17
C TYR A 111 -10.80 -4.25 -4.77
N GLY A 112 -11.44 -5.42 -4.89
CA GLY A 112 -12.88 -5.58 -4.63
C GLY A 112 -13.32 -5.25 -3.20
N GLU A 113 -12.79 -5.99 -2.20
CA GLU A 113 -13.20 -5.83 -0.80
C GLU A 113 -12.50 -4.66 -0.08
N TRP A 114 -11.25 -4.33 -0.44
CA TRP A 114 -10.53 -3.24 0.23
C TRP A 114 -10.99 -1.89 -0.26
N ILE A 115 -11.17 -1.68 -1.57
CA ILE A 115 -11.64 -0.38 -2.08
C ILE A 115 -12.99 -0.03 -1.43
N THR A 116 -13.94 -0.97 -1.36
CA THR A 116 -15.25 -0.70 -0.74
C THR A 116 -15.17 -0.38 0.75
N ARG A 117 -14.18 -0.91 1.49
CA ARG A 117 -13.95 -0.60 2.91
C ARG A 117 -13.12 0.67 3.13
N LEU A 118 -12.20 0.99 2.22
CA LEU A 118 -11.29 2.16 2.29
C LEU A 118 -11.94 3.46 1.76
N ALA A 119 -12.90 3.33 0.84
CA ALA A 119 -13.68 4.45 0.30
C ALA A 119 -14.71 5.01 1.30
N ARG A 120 -15.05 4.25 2.35
CA ARG A 120 -15.87 4.70 3.48
C ARG A 120 -15.05 5.48 4.50
#